data_AF-A0A0M2K7D7-F1
#
_entry.id   AF-A0A0M2K7D7-F1
#
_cell.length_a   1.000
_cell.length_b   1.000
_cell.length_c   1.000
_cell.angle_alpha   90.00
_cell.angle_beta   90.00
_cell.angle_gamma   90.00
#
_symmetry.space_group_name_H-M   'P 1'
#
loop_
_entity.id
_entity.type
_entity.pdbx_description
1 polymer ?
#
loop_
_entity_poly.entity_id
_entity_poly.type
_entity_poly.pdbx_seq_one_letter_code
_entity_poly.pdbx_strand_id
1 'polypeptide(L)'
;MSASDPLLSALVRHRNELDQAIGLRATEIVRAWMIKTSRAHLCVDEENRSLALTDDRSGLLDERDEAHNHGFSFEGLNDAIGNLPRELIRWGKTAPSGYTVILADLNTHLGRVYNDRNANPIASTDPWEVQ
;
A
#
# COMPACT_ATOMS: atom_id res chain seq x y z
N MET A 1 33.19 -18.90 12.77
CA MET A 1 32.06 -17.95 12.61
C MET A 1 32.46 -16.98 11.52
N SER A 2 31.85 -17.07 10.34
CA SER A 2 32.14 -16.13 9.25
C SER A 2 31.52 -14.79 9.59
N ALA A 3 32.34 -13.76 9.80
CA ALA A 3 31.83 -12.41 9.99
C ALA A 3 31.09 -12.01 8.71
N SER A 4 29.78 -11.76 8.81
CA SER A 4 29.00 -11.22 7.69
C SER A 4 29.68 -9.96 7.17
N ASP A 5 29.81 -9.85 5.85
CA ASP A 5 30.37 -8.67 5.19
C ASP A 5 29.60 -7.41 5.67
N PRO A 6 30.27 -6.44 6.32
CA PRO A 6 29.62 -5.24 6.82
C PRO A 6 28.93 -4.40 5.75
N LEU A 7 29.50 -4.37 4.53
CA LEU A 7 28.90 -3.64 3.40
C LEU A 7 27.63 -4.33 2.92
N LEU A 8 27.66 -5.66 2.77
CA LEU A 8 26.46 -6.43 2.43
C LEU A 8 25.35 -6.24 3.48
N SER A 9 25.72 -6.24 4.76
CA SER A 9 24.78 -6.04 5.87
C SER A 9 24.12 -4.65 5.82
N ALA A 10 24.90 -3.61 5.50
CA ALA A 10 24.38 -2.25 5.34
C ALA A 10 23.42 -2.13 4.14
N LEU A 11 23.76 -2.74 3.00
CA LEU A 11 22.91 -2.74 1.81
C LEU A 11 21.58 -3.48 2.03
N VAL A 12 21.61 -4.63 2.71
CA VAL A 12 20.39 -5.36 3.08
C VAL A 12 19.50 -4.52 4.00
N ARG A 13 20.09 -3.85 5.00
CA ARG A 13 19.34 -2.94 5.87
C ARG A 13 18.68 -1.81 5.08
N HIS A 14 19.43 -1.16 4.19
CA HIS A 14 18.91 -0.06 3.39
C HIS A 14 17.78 -0.49 2.45
N ARG A 15 17.91 -1.68 1.83
CA ARG A 15 16.83 -2.27 1.04
C ARG A 15 15.57 -2.48 1.88
N ASN A 16 15.69 -3.02 3.09
CA ASN A 16 14.55 -3.26 3.97
C ASN A 16 13.86 -1.95 4.38
N GLU A 17 14.64 -0.90 4.67
CA GLU A 17 14.12 0.44 4.96
C GLU A 17 13.36 1.03 3.76
N LEU A 18 13.92 0.89 2.55
CA LEU A 18 13.27 1.35 1.32
C LEU A 18 11.99 0.57 1.01
N ASP A 19 12.02 -0.76 1.12
CA ASP A 19 10.85 -1.63 0.92
C ASP A 19 9.74 -1.26 1.91
N GLN A 20 10.08 -0.95 3.17
CA GLN A 20 9.14 -0.47 4.17
C GLN A 20 8.56 0.91 3.81
N ALA A 21 9.40 1.87 3.41
CA ALA A 21 8.95 3.20 3.00
C ALA A 21 8.00 3.15 1.80
N ILE A 22 8.33 2.32 0.80
CA ILE A 22 7.48 2.07 -0.37
C ILE A 22 6.13 1.48 0.06
N GLY A 23 6.13 0.46 0.93
CA GLY A 23 4.91 -0.17 1.44
C GLY A 23 4.00 0.78 2.22
N LEU A 24 4.59 1.68 3.02
CA LEU A 24 3.84 2.73 3.73
C LEU A 24 3.20 3.70 2.76
N ARG A 25 3.97 4.19 1.78
CA ARG A 25 3.45 5.14 0.80
C ARG A 25 2.33 4.53 -0.05
N ALA A 26 2.51 3.28 -0.47
CA ALA A 26 1.47 2.50 -1.12
C ALA A 26 0.19 2.40 -0.29
N THR A 27 0.33 2.09 1.01
CA THR A 27 -0.79 2.00 1.96
C THR A 27 -1.55 3.33 2.07
N GLU A 28 -0.84 4.46 2.13
CA GLU A 28 -1.44 5.79 2.16
C GLU A 28 -2.23 6.11 0.89
N ILE A 29 -1.67 5.79 -0.28
CA ILE A 29 -2.30 6.03 -1.59
C ILE A 29 -3.59 5.22 -1.71
N VAL A 30 -3.54 3.91 -1.44
CA VAL A 30 -4.72 3.03 -1.52
C VAL A 30 -5.79 3.47 -0.52
N ARG A 31 -5.40 3.81 0.72
CA ARG A 31 -6.32 4.35 1.72
C ARG A 31 -6.99 5.64 1.26
N ALA A 32 -6.21 6.59 0.74
CA ALA A 32 -6.72 7.87 0.29
C ALA A 32 -7.71 7.70 -0.85
N TRP A 33 -7.41 6.82 -1.81
CA TRP A 33 -8.32 6.47 -2.89
C TRP A 33 -9.63 5.86 -2.34
N MET A 34 -9.55 4.85 -1.46
CA MET A 34 -10.73 4.21 -0.87
C MET A 34 -11.62 5.19 -0.10
N ILE A 35 -11.03 6.13 0.66
CA ILE A 35 -11.79 7.18 1.35
C ILE A 35 -12.48 8.10 0.34
N LYS A 36 -11.77 8.51 -0.71
CA LYS A 36 -12.29 9.45 -1.71
C LYS A 36 -13.43 8.85 -2.53
N THR A 37 -13.39 7.55 -2.80
CA THR A 37 -14.45 6.79 -3.48
C THR A 37 -15.48 6.19 -2.52
N SER A 38 -15.41 6.52 -1.21
CA SER A 38 -16.32 6.01 -0.18
C SER A 38 -16.40 4.47 -0.09
N ARG A 39 -15.29 3.79 -0.37
CA ARG A 39 -15.19 2.32 -0.37
C ARG A 39 -14.61 1.81 0.94
N ALA A 40 -15.29 0.83 1.54
CA ALA A 40 -14.75 0.08 2.69
C ALA A 40 -13.88 -1.11 2.28
N HIS A 41 -14.10 -1.63 1.07
CA HIS A 41 -13.43 -2.79 0.50
C HIS A 41 -12.95 -2.49 -0.91
N LEU A 42 -11.78 -3.03 -1.26
CA LEU A 42 -11.20 -2.98 -2.60
C LEU A 42 -10.88 -4.41 -3.03
N CYS A 43 -11.46 -4.89 -4.12
CA CYS A 43 -11.11 -6.19 -4.69
C CYS A 43 -9.80 -6.06 -5.47
N VAL A 44 -8.90 -7.04 -5.31
CA VAL A 44 -7.60 -7.05 -5.96
C VAL A 44 -7.37 -8.39 -6.65
N ASP A 45 -6.70 -8.33 -7.79
CA ASP A 45 -6.08 -9.51 -8.41
C ASP A 45 -4.81 -9.82 -7.61
N GLU A 46 -4.75 -10.99 -6.97
CA GLU A 46 -3.58 -11.39 -6.18
C GLU A 46 -2.35 -11.65 -7.06
N GLU A 47 -2.55 -12.25 -8.25
CA GLU A 47 -1.46 -12.66 -9.12
C GLU A 47 -0.72 -11.43 -9.66
N ASN A 48 -1.50 -10.46 -10.13
CA ASN A 48 -0.96 -9.22 -10.71
C ASN A 48 -0.82 -8.08 -9.70
N ARG A 49 -1.34 -8.26 -8.48
CA ARG A 49 -1.38 -7.24 -7.42
C ARG A 49 -1.92 -5.90 -7.93
N SER A 50 -3.02 -5.97 -8.64
CA SER A 50 -3.70 -4.83 -9.25
C SER A 50 -5.15 -4.77 -8.80
N LEU A 51 -5.89 -3.74 -9.21
CA LEU A 51 -7.34 -3.76 -9.11
C LEU A 51 -7.91 -5.04 -9.75
N ALA A 52 -8.84 -5.70 -9.07
CA ALA A 52 -9.57 -6.82 -9.67
C ALA A 52 -10.48 -6.27 -10.77
N LEU A 53 -10.24 -6.69 -12.01
CA LEU A 53 -11.17 -6.47 -13.10
C LEU A 53 -12.45 -7.27 -12.78
N THR A 54 -13.53 -6.61 -12.38
CA THR A 54 -14.82 -7.30 -12.21
C THR A 54 -15.29 -7.81 -13.59
N ASP A 55 -16.08 -8.90 -13.61
CA ASP A 55 -16.70 -9.39 -14.85
C ASP A 55 -17.70 -8.38 -15.46
N ASP A 56 -18.07 -7.35 -14.70
CA ASP A 56 -18.85 -6.22 -15.19
C ASP A 56 -17.92 -5.15 -15.79
N ARG A 57 -17.53 -5.37 -17.05
CA ARG A 57 -16.75 -4.43 -17.87
C ARG A 57 -17.36 -3.02 -17.98
N SER A 58 -18.61 -2.81 -17.57
CA SER A 58 -19.21 -1.47 -17.54
C SER A 58 -18.65 -0.57 -16.43
N GLY A 59 -18.21 -1.15 -15.29
CA GLY A 59 -17.61 -0.39 -14.18
C GLY A 59 -16.12 -0.08 -14.34
N LEU A 60 -15.39 -0.85 -15.16
CA LEU A 60 -13.96 -0.63 -15.42
C LEU A 60 -13.67 0.60 -16.31
N LEU A 61 -14.65 1.02 -17.10
CA LEU A 61 -14.61 2.30 -17.81
C LEU A 61 -14.79 3.46 -16.81
N ASP A 62 -15.62 3.27 -15.79
CA ASP A 62 -15.86 4.25 -14.73
C ASP A 62 -14.68 4.40 -13.76
N GLU A 63 -13.90 3.36 -13.43
CA GLU A 63 -12.82 3.50 -12.44
C GLU A 63 -11.61 4.31 -12.95
N ARG A 64 -11.35 4.33 -14.26
CA ARG A 64 -10.33 5.23 -14.85
C ARG A 64 -10.80 6.69 -14.79
N ASP A 65 -12.06 6.93 -15.10
CA ASP A 65 -12.67 8.26 -15.03
C ASP A 65 -12.87 8.70 -13.57
N GLU A 66 -13.22 7.80 -12.66
CA GLU A 66 -13.37 8.03 -11.21
C GLU A 66 -12.01 8.35 -10.58
N ALA A 67 -10.95 7.59 -10.91
CA ALA A 67 -9.59 7.92 -10.49
C ALA A 67 -9.17 9.30 -11.02
N HIS A 68 -9.38 9.58 -12.31
CA HIS A 68 -9.04 10.86 -12.93
C HIS A 68 -9.82 12.05 -12.31
N ASN A 69 -11.14 11.92 -12.15
CA ASN A 69 -12.04 12.89 -11.52
C ASN A 69 -11.71 13.11 -10.03
N HIS A 70 -10.99 12.16 -9.44
CA HIS A 70 -10.49 12.23 -8.08
C HIS A 70 -8.97 12.41 -8.00
N GLY A 71 -8.30 12.86 -9.06
CA GLY A 71 -6.90 13.27 -9.03
C GLY A 71 -5.89 12.14 -8.81
N PHE A 72 -6.29 10.89 -9.05
CA PHE A 72 -5.41 9.72 -9.02
C PHE A 72 -5.22 9.19 -10.45
N SER A 73 -4.00 8.79 -10.81
CA SER A 73 -3.79 8.01 -12.04
C SER A 73 -4.14 6.55 -11.77
N PHE A 74 -4.82 5.91 -12.72
CA PHE A 74 -5.11 4.47 -12.67
C PHE A 74 -3.83 3.63 -12.54
N GLU A 75 -2.78 4.01 -13.28
CA GLU A 75 -1.46 3.39 -13.18
C GLU A 75 -0.86 3.56 -11.78
N GLY A 76 -0.95 4.76 -11.20
CA GLY A 76 -0.43 5.02 -9.85
C GLY A 76 -1.17 4.25 -8.75
N LEU A 77 -2.46 3.95 -8.94
CA LEU A 77 -3.20 3.10 -8.01
C LEU A 77 -2.79 1.62 -8.14
N ASN A 78 -2.62 1.10 -9.35
CA ASN A 78 -2.12 -0.26 -9.54
C ASN A 78 -0.69 -0.41 -9.00
N ASP A 79 0.18 0.58 -9.23
CA ASP A 79 1.52 0.61 -8.64
C ASP A 79 1.45 0.59 -7.10
N ALA A 80 0.53 1.33 -6.51
CA ALA A 80 0.33 1.31 -5.06
C ALA A 80 -0.15 -0.05 -4.56
N ILE A 81 -1.13 -0.69 -5.22
CA ILE A 81 -1.60 -2.03 -4.86
C ILE A 81 -0.46 -3.06 -5.00
N GLY A 82 0.35 -2.93 -6.07
CA GLY A 82 1.54 -3.73 -6.34
C GLY A 82 2.60 -3.65 -5.24
N ASN A 83 2.61 -2.56 -4.49
CA ASN A 83 3.59 -2.28 -3.44
C ASN A 83 3.03 -2.39 -2.02
N LEU A 84 1.74 -2.74 -1.83
CA LEU A 84 1.18 -2.99 -0.50
C LEU A 84 1.94 -4.08 0.29
N PRO A 85 2.03 -3.99 1.61
CA PRO A 85 2.39 -5.13 2.44
C PRO A 85 1.43 -6.31 2.19
N ARG A 86 1.97 -7.52 1.97
CA ARG A 86 1.17 -8.71 1.59
C ARG A 86 0.10 -9.06 2.61
N GLU A 87 0.38 -8.81 3.89
CA GLU A 87 -0.53 -9.07 5.01
C GLU A 87 -1.81 -8.20 5.01
N LEU A 88 -1.81 -7.12 4.20
CA LEU A 88 -2.97 -6.25 4.00
C LEU A 88 -3.87 -6.72 2.84
N ILE A 89 -3.39 -7.69 2.05
CA ILE A 89 -4.17 -8.36 1.01
C ILE A 89 -4.65 -9.68 1.59
N ARG A 90 -5.97 -9.84 1.75
CA ARG A 90 -6.56 -11.02 2.38
C ARG A 90 -7.61 -11.62 1.49
N TRP A 91 -7.70 -12.94 1.49
CA TRP A 91 -8.83 -13.62 0.89
C TRP A 91 -10.09 -13.35 1.73
N GLY A 92 -11.07 -12.68 1.15
CA GLY A 92 -12.30 -12.28 1.84
C GLY A 92 -13.50 -13.08 1.34
N LYS A 93 -14.05 -13.99 2.17
CA LYS A 93 -15.31 -14.71 1.83
C LYS A 93 -16.48 -13.79 1.51
N THR A 94 -16.47 -12.58 2.05
CA THR A 94 -17.52 -11.57 1.89
C THR A 94 -17.23 -10.60 0.74
N ALA A 95 -16.06 -10.68 0.12
CA ALA A 95 -15.74 -9.88 -1.06
C ALA A 95 -16.39 -10.53 -2.29
N PRO A 96 -16.99 -9.75 -3.21
CA PRO A 96 -17.66 -10.27 -4.41
C PRO A 96 -16.75 -11.16 -5.28
N SER A 97 -15.43 -11.00 -5.20
CA SER A 97 -14.45 -11.73 -5.97
C SER A 97 -13.08 -11.74 -5.29
N GLY A 98 -12.73 -12.84 -4.62
CA GLY A 98 -11.33 -13.15 -4.29
C GLY A 98 -10.67 -12.31 -3.20
N TYR A 99 -9.43 -11.88 -3.47
CA TYR A 99 -8.60 -11.15 -2.51
C TYR A 99 -9.05 -9.70 -2.40
N THR A 100 -8.96 -9.16 -1.20
CA THR A 100 -9.43 -7.82 -0.88
C THR A 100 -8.48 -7.08 0.04
N VAL A 101 -8.48 -5.77 -0.12
CA VAL A 101 -7.91 -4.80 0.81
C VAL A 101 -9.06 -4.14 1.57
N ILE A 102 -8.93 -4.07 2.90
CA ILE A 102 -9.95 -3.53 3.80
C ILE A 102 -9.46 -2.22 4.40
N LEU A 103 -10.26 -1.16 4.32
CA LEU A 103 -9.88 0.19 4.79
C LEU A 103 -9.48 0.19 6.28
N ALA A 104 -10.17 -0.60 7.12
CA ALA A 104 -9.85 -0.72 8.54
C ALA A 104 -8.47 -1.34 8.80
N ASP A 105 -8.04 -2.30 7.98
CA ASP A 105 -6.71 -2.90 8.09
C ASP A 105 -5.63 -1.90 7.67
N LEU A 106 -5.87 -1.10 6.61
CA LEU A 106 -4.97 0.00 6.21
C LEU A 106 -4.81 1.03 7.34
N ASN A 107 -5.92 1.45 7.96
CA ASN A 107 -5.91 2.37 9.09
C ASN A 107 -5.11 1.80 10.28
N THR A 108 -5.32 0.52 10.57
CA THR A 108 -4.61 -0.16 11.67
C THR A 108 -3.12 -0.24 11.39
N HIS A 109 -2.72 -0.56 10.16
CA HIS A 109 -1.32 -0.61 9.75
C HIS A 109 -0.63 0.73 9.91
N LEU A 110 -1.22 1.80 9.35
CA LEU A 110 -0.67 3.15 9.46
C LEU A 110 -0.63 3.65 10.92
N GLY A 111 -1.67 3.33 11.71
CA GLY A 111 -1.72 3.67 13.13
C GLY A 111 -0.63 2.98 13.95
N ARG A 112 -0.34 1.70 13.69
CA ARG A 112 0.77 0.97 14.32
C ARG A 112 2.11 1.62 14.00
N VAL A 113 2.35 1.91 12.72
CA VAL A 113 3.60 2.54 12.28
C VAL A 113 3.79 3.92 12.90
N TYR A 114 2.73 4.72 12.97
CA TYR A 114 2.76 6.02 13.64
C TYR A 114 3.10 5.88 15.14
N ASN A 115 2.47 4.93 15.83
CA ASN A 115 2.75 4.66 17.24
C ASN A 115 4.17 4.14 17.46
N ASP A 116 4.68 3.27 16.58
CA ASP A 116 6.05 2.74 16.65
C ASP A 116 7.10 3.85 16.45
N ARG A 117 6.85 4.78 15.51
CA ARG A 117 7.69 5.98 15.32
C ARG A 117 7.71 6.88 16.56
N ASN A 118 6.55 7.09 17.18
CA ASN A 118 6.45 7.90 18.40
C ASN A 118 7.04 7.21 19.63
N ALA A 119 6.98 5.88 19.70
CA ALA A 119 7.54 5.09 20.80
C ALA A 119 9.08 4.95 20.71
N ASN A 120 9.62 4.99 19.50
CA ASN A 120 11.07 5.00 19.24
C ASN A 120 11.45 6.21 18.38
N PRO A 121 11.55 7.42 18.98
CA PRO A 121 12.01 8.62 18.30
C PRO A 121 13.54 8.55 18.12
N ILE A 122 14.03 7.61 17.33
CA ILE A 122 15.35 7.75 16.74
C ILE A 122 15.20 8.87 15.72
N ALA A 123 15.91 9.97 15.96
CA ALA A 123 15.83 11.24 15.24
C ALA A 123 15.46 11.04 13.77
N SER A 124 14.37 11.71 13.35
CA SER A 124 14.00 11.92 11.95
C SER A 124 15.28 12.20 11.14
N THR A 125 15.75 11.19 10.42
CA THR A 125 16.60 11.36 9.25
C THR A 125 15.71 11.22 8.02
N ASP A 126 14.54 11.87 8.04
CA ASP A 126 13.78 12.07 6.83
C ASP A 126 14.49 13.18 6.05
N PRO A 127 15.17 12.90 4.93
CA PRO A 127 15.89 13.92 4.17
C PRO A 127 14.93 14.91 3.47
N TRP A 128 13.62 14.75 3.65
CA TRP A 128 12.57 15.54 3.01
C TRP A 128 11.74 16.40 3.98
N GLU A 129 12.09 16.48 5.26
CA GLU A 129 11.57 17.54 6.14
C GLU A 129 12.20 18.88 5.73
N VAL A 130 11.52 19.60 4.84
CA VAL A 130 11.87 20.97 4.44
C VAL A 130 11.58 21.90 5.64
N GLN A 131 12.61 22.65 6.06
CA GLN A 131 12.57 23.71 7.07
C GLN A 131 11.66 24.88 6.68
#